data_AF-A0A952EWU4-F1
#
_entry.id   AF-A0A952EWU4-F1
#
_cell.length_a   1.000
_cell.length_b   1.000
_cell.length_c   1.000
_cell.angle_alpha   90.00
_cell.angle_beta   90.00
_cell.angle_gamma   90.00
#
_symmetry.space_group_name_H-M   'P 1'
#
loop_
_entity.id
_entity.type
_entity.pdbx_description
1 polymer ?
#
loop_
_entity_poly.entity_id
_entity_poly.type
_entity_poly.pdbx_seq_one_letter_code
_entity_poly.pdbx_strand_id
1 'polypeptide(L)'
;MARAEHTVSEEIPAPPDEVRDFYVDLDNIKRVHPLVVAVRATDRRQTADGYVQGYRVQDRIPLGPLRLRISYVARLHVPDVGDVTAEARQFPWIRLRTT
;
A
#
# COMPACT_ATOMS: atom_id res chain seq x y z
N MET A 1 19.21 -9.18 19.30
CA MET A 1 18.27 -8.53 18.36
C MET A 1 16.98 -8.30 19.11
N ALA A 2 16.48 -7.05 19.15
CA ALA A 2 15.19 -6.75 19.77
C ALA A 2 14.08 -6.94 18.73
N ARG A 3 13.09 -7.78 19.04
CA ARG A 3 11.87 -7.95 18.24
C ARG A 3 10.71 -7.45 19.10
N ALA A 4 9.90 -6.56 18.54
CA ALA A 4 8.63 -6.14 19.13
C ALA A 4 7.51 -6.57 18.19
N GLU A 5 6.39 -7.01 18.75
CA GLU A 5 5.20 -7.41 18.01
C GLU A 5 4.02 -6.60 18.53
N HIS A 6 3.27 -6.02 17.60
CA HIS A 6 2.14 -5.16 17.89
C HIS A 6 1.00 -5.56 16.96
N THR A 7 -0.19 -5.75 17.53
CA THR A 7 -1.42 -5.99 16.77
C THR A 7 -2.32 -4.79 16.92
N VAL A 8 -2.77 -4.25 15.80
CA VAL A 8 -3.79 -3.21 15.72
C VAL A 8 -4.93 -3.79 14.92
N SER A 9 -6.15 -3.71 15.46
CA SER A 9 -7.37 -4.19 14.79
C SER A 9 -8.46 -3.14 14.90
N GLU A 10 -9.20 -2.95 13.82
CA GLU A 10 -10.33 -2.03 13.75
C GLU A 10 -11.43 -2.66 12.88
N GLU A 11 -12.68 -2.42 13.25
CA GLU A 11 -13.85 -2.91 12.50
C GLU A 11 -14.34 -1.80 11.57
N ILE A 12 -14.44 -2.10 10.28
CA ILE A 12 -14.94 -1.16 9.28
C ILE A 12 -16.42 -1.46 9.05
N PRO A 13 -17.35 -0.51 9.28
CA PRO A 13 -18.78 -0.72 9.11
C PRO A 13 -19.18 -0.64 7.64
N ALA A 14 -18.64 -1.54 6.81
CA ALA A 14 -18.92 -1.66 5.38
C ALA A 14 -18.81 -3.14 4.94
N PRO A 15 -19.47 -3.52 3.82
CA PRO A 15 -19.33 -4.87 3.27
C PRO A 15 -17.87 -5.23 2.96
N PRO A 16 -17.44 -6.49 3.19
CA PRO A 16 -16.05 -6.90 2.98
C PRO A 16 -15.53 -6.61 1.56
N ASP A 17 -16.37 -6.82 0.54
CA ASP A 17 -15.99 -6.59 -0.86
C ASP A 17 -15.76 -5.10 -1.15
N GLU A 18 -16.55 -4.19 -0.55
CA GLU A 18 -16.35 -2.75 -0.70
C GLU A 18 -15.06 -2.28 -0.01
N VAL A 19 -14.78 -2.81 1.18
CA VAL A 19 -13.53 -2.53 1.90
C VAL A 19 -12.34 -3.04 1.09
N ARG A 20 -12.46 -4.25 0.55
CA ARG A 20 -11.43 -4.85 -0.29
C ARG A 20 -11.18 -4.03 -1.55
N ASP A 21 -12.23 -3.69 -2.31
CA ASP A 21 -12.15 -2.88 -3.52
C ASP A 21 -11.52 -1.51 -3.25
N PHE A 22 -11.81 -0.92 -2.09
CA PHE A 22 -11.16 0.31 -1.65
C PHE A 22 -9.64 0.15 -1.49
N TYR A 23 -9.19 -0.87 -0.76
CA TYR A 23 -7.76 -1.03 -0.42
C TYR A 23 -6.90 -1.60 -1.56
N VAL A 24 -7.48 -2.33 -2.53
CA VAL A 24 -6.72 -2.86 -3.68
C VAL A 24 -6.40 -1.80 -4.74
N ASP A 25 -7.17 -0.71 -4.78
CA ASP A 25 -6.82 0.49 -5.52
C ASP A 25 -6.00 1.43 -4.62
N LEU A 26 -4.66 1.38 -4.75
CA LEU A 26 -3.81 2.23 -3.94
C LEU A 26 -4.05 3.73 -4.16
N ASP A 27 -4.72 4.17 -5.24
CA ASP A 27 -5.06 5.59 -5.36
C ASP A 27 -6.00 6.05 -4.22
N ASN A 28 -6.86 5.15 -3.73
CA ASN A 28 -7.74 5.44 -2.60
C ASN A 28 -6.97 5.67 -1.29
N ILE A 29 -5.75 5.15 -1.15
CA ILE A 29 -4.99 5.23 0.10
C ILE A 29 -4.71 6.69 0.51
N LYS A 30 -4.67 7.62 -0.44
CA LYS A 30 -4.55 9.07 -0.17
C LYS A 30 -5.66 9.61 0.74
N ARG A 31 -6.81 8.94 0.81
CA ARG A 31 -7.96 9.35 1.63
C ARG A 31 -7.78 9.01 3.10
N VAL A 32 -6.97 8.01 3.42
CA VAL A 32 -6.80 7.48 4.79
C VAL A 32 -5.38 7.59 5.31
N HIS A 33 -4.37 7.58 4.42
CA HIS A 33 -2.98 7.60 4.81
C HIS A 33 -2.44 9.03 4.94
N PRO A 34 -2.04 9.46 6.15
CA PRO A 34 -1.73 10.87 6.43
C PRO A 34 -0.51 11.39 5.68
N LEU A 35 0.39 10.51 5.23
CA LEU A 35 1.64 10.89 4.58
C LEU A 35 1.63 10.74 3.05
N VAL A 36 0.69 9.97 2.48
CA VAL A 36 0.68 9.71 1.03
C VAL A 36 0.03 10.90 0.34
N VAL A 37 0.77 11.57 -0.53
CA VAL A 37 0.30 12.79 -1.23
C VAL A 37 -0.02 12.55 -2.69
N ALA A 38 0.56 11.53 -3.31
CA ALA A 38 0.23 11.15 -4.68
C ALA A 38 0.44 9.66 -4.90
N VAL A 39 -0.41 9.08 -5.75
CA VAL A 39 -0.32 7.70 -6.21
C VAL A 39 -0.55 7.72 -7.72
N ARG A 40 0.18 6.86 -8.43
CA ARG A 40 0.02 6.67 -9.87
C ARG A 40 0.16 5.19 -10.20
N ALA A 41 -0.86 4.61 -10.81
CA ALA A 41 -0.77 3.29 -11.43
C ALA A 41 0.27 3.29 -12.56
N THR A 42 1.16 2.28 -12.59
CA THR A 42 2.25 2.18 -13.57
C THR A 42 2.03 1.09 -14.60
N ASP A 43 1.58 -0.08 -14.17
CA ASP A 43 1.41 -1.26 -15.00
C ASP A 43 0.35 -2.18 -14.39
N ARG A 44 -0.39 -2.88 -15.24
CA ARG A 44 -1.33 -3.92 -14.82
C ARG A 44 -1.10 -5.16 -15.66
N ARG A 45 -1.09 -6.32 -15.01
CA ARG A 45 -0.95 -7.62 -15.66
C ARG A 45 -1.97 -8.59 -15.08
N GLN A 46 -2.75 -9.23 -15.93
CA GLN A 46 -3.62 -10.34 -15.53
C GLN A 46 -2.78 -11.58 -15.20
N THR A 47 -3.17 -12.31 -14.17
CA THR A 47 -2.63 -13.61 -13.78
C THR A 47 -3.69 -14.69 -13.97
N ALA A 48 -3.38 -15.94 -13.64
CA ALA A 48 -4.36 -17.04 -13.75
C ALA A 48 -5.46 -16.95 -12.69
N ASP A 49 -5.22 -16.19 -11.64
CA ASP A 49 -5.95 -16.16 -10.37
C ASP A 49 -6.26 -14.73 -9.91
N GLY A 50 -6.20 -13.74 -10.82
CA GLY A 50 -6.43 -12.34 -10.50
C GLY A 50 -5.51 -11.41 -11.30
N TYR A 51 -4.87 -10.44 -10.64
CA TYR A 51 -3.97 -9.51 -11.30
C TYR A 51 -2.85 -9.00 -10.41
N VAL A 52 -1.80 -8.50 -11.06
CA VAL A 52 -0.74 -7.70 -10.45
C VAL A 52 -0.87 -6.26 -10.92
N GLN A 53 -0.79 -5.32 -9.98
CA GLN A 53 -0.87 -3.89 -10.23
C GLN A 53 0.35 -3.19 -9.63
N GLY A 54 1.11 -2.51 -10.49
CA GLY A 54 2.21 -1.65 -10.09
C GLY A 54 1.75 -0.21 -9.82
N TYR A 55 2.41 0.43 -8.86
CA TYR A 55 2.18 1.80 -8.48
C TYR A 55 3.51 2.54 -8.21
N ARG A 56 3.49 3.84 -8.49
CA ARG A 56 4.44 4.80 -7.93
C ARG A 56 3.73 5.66 -6.90
N VAL A 57 4.25 5.66 -5.68
CA VAL A 57 3.70 6.40 -4.55
C VAL A 57 4.65 7.53 -4.18
N GLN A 58 4.10 8.67 -3.77
CA GLN A 58 4.84 9.77 -3.20
C GLN A 58 4.29 10.12 -1.83
N ASP A 59 5.20 10.16 -0.86
CA ASP A 59 4.93 10.58 0.50
C ASP A 59 5.51 11.95 0.77
N ARG A 60 4.97 12.59 1.81
CA ARG A 60 5.50 13.81 2.41
C ARG A 60 5.77 13.58 3.89
N ILE A 61 7.00 13.18 4.21
CA ILE A 61 7.44 12.89 5.56
C ILE A 61 7.72 14.22 6.30
N PRO A 62 7.09 14.47 7.46
CA PRO A 62 7.47 15.58 8.32
C PRO A 62 8.80 15.28 9.02
N LEU A 63 9.80 16.14 8.85
CA LEU A 63 11.10 16.09 9.53
C LEU A 63 11.36 17.43 10.23
N GLY A 64 10.79 17.58 11.43
CA GLY A 64 10.77 18.87 12.13
C GLY A 64 10.09 19.95 11.29
N PRO A 65 10.73 21.12 11.03
CA PRO A 65 10.16 22.18 10.20
C PRO A 65 10.14 21.84 8.70
N LEU A 66 10.84 20.79 8.27
CA LEU A 66 10.97 20.40 6.86
C LEU A 66 9.92 19.36 6.47
N ARG A 67 9.54 19.35 5.19
CA ARG A 67 8.68 18.32 4.59
C ARG A 67 9.43 17.65 3.45
N LEU A 68 9.92 16.45 3.70
CA LEU A 68 10.68 15.68 2.71
C LEU A 68 9.73 14.90 1.80
N ARG A 69 9.90 15.03 0.49
CA ARG A 69 9.19 14.18 -0.48
C ARG A 69 10.00 12.91 -0.73
N ILE A 70 9.34 11.77 -0.59
CA ILE A 70 9.92 10.46 -0.89
C ILE A 70 9.03 9.79 -1.94
N SER A 71 9.65 9.15 -2.93
CA SER A 71 8.92 8.36 -3.91
C SER A 71 9.40 6.92 -3.90
N TYR A 72 8.46 6.00 -3.99
CA TYR A 72 8.74 4.56 -4.00
C TYR A 72 7.81 3.84 -4.96
N VAL A 73 8.14 2.57 -5.21
CA VAL A 73 7.31 1.69 -6.03
C VAL A 73 6.66 0.64 -5.14
N ALA A 74 5.40 0.35 -5.43
CA ALA A 74 4.63 -0.71 -4.81
C ALA A 74 4.08 -1.64 -5.89
N ARG A 75 3.97 -2.93 -5.60
CA ARG A 75 3.29 -3.91 -6.42
C ARG A 75 2.31 -4.66 -5.55
N LEU A 76 1.05 -4.66 -5.98
CA LEU A 76 -0.03 -5.43 -5.36
C LEU A 76 -0.26 -6.68 -6.18
N HIS A 77 -0.45 -7.80 -5.48
CA HIS A 77 -0.94 -9.05 -6.03
C HIS A 77 -2.35 -9.24 -5.47
N VAL A 78 -3.33 -9.13 -6.35
CA VAL A 78 -4.75 -9.16 -5.99
C VAL A 78 -5.34 -10.43 -6.60
N PRO A 79 -5.49 -11.50 -5.81
CA PRO A 79 -6.15 -12.70 -6.30
C PRO A 79 -7.67 -12.45 -6.48
N ASP A 80 -8.38 -13.33 -7.16
CA ASP A 80 -9.84 -13.28 -7.25
C ASP A 80 -10.47 -13.63 -5.89
N VAL A 81 -9.83 -14.52 -5.14
CA VAL A 81 -10.25 -14.98 -3.80
C VAL A 81 -9.03 -15.07 -2.88
N GLY A 82 -9.19 -14.62 -1.63
CA GLY A 82 -8.16 -14.70 -0.61
C GLY A 82 -7.36 -13.41 -0.44
N ASP A 83 -6.21 -13.56 0.22
CA ASP A 83 -5.43 -12.44 0.74
C ASP A 83 -4.70 -11.67 -0.35
N VAL A 84 -4.71 -10.34 -0.21
CA VAL A 84 -3.98 -9.43 -1.08
C VAL A 84 -2.59 -9.24 -0.51
N THR A 85 -1.56 -9.51 -1.32
CA THR A 85 -0.17 -9.30 -0.89
C THR A 85 0.43 -8.09 -1.58
N ALA A 86 1.39 -7.45 -0.92
CA ALA A 86 2.05 -6.27 -1.47
C ALA A 86 3.57 -6.30 -1.24
N GLU A 87 4.32 -5.81 -2.23
CA GLU A 87 5.74 -5.51 -2.09
C GLU A 87 5.99 -4.02 -2.34
N ALA A 88 6.66 -3.34 -1.41
CA ALA A 88 7.12 -1.96 -1.62
C ALA A 88 8.64 -1.84 -1.46
N ARG A 89 9.25 -0.97 -2.27
CA ARG A 89 10.69 -0.69 -2.25
C ARG A 89 10.92 0.81 -2.16
N GLN A 90 11.32 1.27 -0.99
CA GLN A 90 11.56 2.67 -0.69
C GLN A 90 13.05 2.92 -0.39
N PHE A 91 13.59 4.02 -0.89
CA PHE A 91 14.93 4.48 -0.53
C PHE A 91 14.87 5.27 0.80
N PRO A 92 15.87 5.12 1.70
CA PRO A 92 17.08 4.29 1.59
C PRO A 92 16.88 2.87 2.18
N TRP A 93 17.01 1.83 1.34
CA TRP A 93 17.03 0.40 1.67
C TRP A 93 15.80 -0.23 2.39
N ILE A 94 14.63 0.40 2.32
CA ILE A 94 13.41 -0.17 2.89
C ILE A 94 12.78 -1.13 1.87
N ARG A 95 12.53 -2.37 2.32
CA ARG A 95 11.66 -3.33 1.64
C ARG A 95 10.54 -3.70 2.59
N LEU A 96 9.31 -3.47 2.15
CA LEU A 96 8.11 -3.87 2.88
C LEU A 96 7.44 -5.01 2.13
N ARG A 97 7.01 -6.03 2.87
CA ARG A 97 6.16 -7.11 2.38
C ARG A 97 4.95 -7.19 3.28
N THR A 98 3.77 -7.11 2.67
CA THR A 98 2.49 -7.33 3.34
C THR A 98 1.97 -8.68 2.88
N THR A 99 1.66 -9.53 3.86
CA THR A 99 1.04 -10.85 3.71
C THR A 99 -0.30 -10.85 4.38
#